data_AF-U6DWC8-F1
#
_entry.id   AF-U6DWC8-F1
#
_cell.length_a   1.000
_cell.length_b   1.000
_cell.length_c   1.000
_cell.angle_alpha   90.00
_cell.angle_beta   90.00
_cell.angle_gamma   90.00
#
_symmetry.space_group_name_H-M   'P 1'
#
loop_
_entity.id
_entity.type
_entity.pdbx_description
1 polymer ?
#
loop_
_entity_poly.entity_id
_entity_poly.type
_entity_poly.pdbx_seq_one_letter_code
_entity_poly.pdbx_strand_id
1 'polypeptide(L)'
;MVPRVQLPPEIQLAQRLAGNEQVTRDRAVKKLRKYIVARTQRAAGGFTHDELLKVWKGLFYCMWMQEKPLLQEELGRTISQLLHAFQTTEAQHLFLRTFWQTMNREWTGIDRLRLDKFYM
;
A
#
# COMPACT_ATOMS: atom_id res chain seq x y z
N MET A 1 10.30 -5.69 -31.98
CA MET A 1 10.21 -5.92 -30.52
C MET A 1 9.83 -4.61 -29.87
N VAL A 2 8.65 -4.50 -29.25
CA VAL A 2 8.23 -3.27 -28.56
C VAL A 2 9.11 -3.10 -27.31
N PRO A 3 9.72 -1.93 -27.05
CA PRO A 3 10.51 -1.73 -25.84
C PRO A 3 9.57 -1.91 -24.64
N ARG A 4 9.94 -2.77 -23.69
CA ARG A 4 9.21 -2.84 -22.42
C ARG A 4 9.43 -1.52 -21.70
N VAL A 5 8.44 -0.62 -21.78
CA VAL A 5 8.41 0.61 -21.00
C VAL A 5 8.53 0.21 -19.53
N GLN A 6 9.60 0.65 -18.88
CA GLN A 6 9.84 0.32 -17.48
C GLN A 6 8.83 1.10 -16.63
N LEU A 7 7.91 0.40 -15.98
CA LEU A 7 6.90 1.02 -15.13
C LEU A 7 7.56 1.71 -13.92
N PRO A 8 7.00 2.84 -13.44
CA PRO A 8 7.43 3.44 -12.18
C PRO A 8 7.47 2.44 -11.01
N PRO A 9 8.42 2.56 -10.07
CA PRO A 9 8.57 1.64 -8.94
C PRO A 9 7.29 1.42 -8.13
N GLU A 10 6.49 2.46 -7.95
CA GLU A 10 5.22 2.45 -7.21
C GLU A 10 4.19 1.54 -7.88
N ILE A 11 4.14 1.55 -9.22
CA ILE A 11 3.24 0.67 -9.98
C ILE A 11 3.71 -0.79 -9.87
N GLN A 12 5.02 -1.03 -9.98
CA GLN A 12 5.57 -2.40 -9.83
C GLN A 12 5.33 -2.95 -8.42
N LEU A 13 5.47 -2.11 -7.38
CA LEU A 13 5.15 -2.48 -6.01
C LEU A 13 3.66 -2.76 -5.84
N ALA A 14 2.79 -1.88 -6.36
CA ALA A 14 1.34 -2.05 -6.28
C ALA A 14 0.88 -3.35 -6.94
N GLN A 15 1.43 -3.70 -8.11
CA GLN A 15 1.14 -4.97 -8.78
C GLN A 15 1.54 -6.19 -7.95
N ARG A 16 2.70 -6.14 -7.26
CA ARG A 16 3.14 -7.24 -6.39
C ARG A 16 2.33 -7.34 -5.10
N LEU A 17 1.92 -6.21 -4.53
CA LEU A 17 1.02 -6.14 -3.38
C LEU A 17 -0.36 -6.73 -3.71
N ALA A 18 -0.84 -6.53 -4.93
CA ALA A 18 -2.08 -7.12 -5.45
C ALA A 18 -1.90 -8.53 -6.04
N GLY A 19 -0.74 -9.17 -5.85
CA GLY A 19 -0.45 -10.49 -6.40
C GLY A 19 -1.25 -11.62 -5.74
N ASN A 20 -1.52 -12.70 -6.47
CA ASN A 20 -2.30 -13.84 -5.99
C ASN A 20 -1.57 -14.64 -4.89
N GLU A 21 -0.26 -14.79 -5.02
CA GLU A 21 0.55 -15.55 -4.08
C GLU A 21 0.83 -14.77 -2.80
N GLN A 22 0.48 -15.34 -1.65
CA GLN A 22 0.73 -14.73 -0.34
C GLN A 22 2.22 -14.38 -0.15
N VAL A 23 3.13 -15.29 -0.51
CA VAL A 23 4.57 -15.06 -0.41
C VAL A 23 5.03 -13.84 -1.21
N THR A 24 4.43 -13.62 -2.39
CA THR A 24 4.72 -12.44 -3.21
C THR A 24 4.26 -11.16 -2.52
N ARG A 25 3.05 -11.15 -1.95
CA ARG A 25 2.51 -10.00 -1.20
C ARG A 25 3.34 -9.69 0.05
N ASP A 26 3.69 -10.69 0.84
CA ASP A 26 4.47 -10.53 2.08
C ASP A 26 5.85 -9.93 1.77
N ARG A 27 6.51 -10.41 0.71
CA ARG A 27 7.77 -9.84 0.23
C ARG A 27 7.58 -8.41 -0.26
N ALA A 28 6.47 -8.11 -0.93
CA ALA A 28 6.16 -6.77 -1.42
C ALA A 28 5.95 -5.77 -0.29
N VAL A 29 5.23 -6.14 0.79
CA VAL A 29 5.03 -5.28 1.97
C VAL A 29 6.37 -4.98 2.65
N LYS A 30 7.22 -6.00 2.85
CA LYS A 30 8.58 -5.81 3.40
C LYS A 30 9.43 -4.88 2.53
N LYS A 31 9.34 -5.05 1.20
CA LYS A 31 10.05 -4.19 0.24
C LYS A 31 9.52 -2.75 0.26
N LEU A 32 8.20 -2.57 0.37
CA LEU A 32 7.56 -1.27 0.46
C LEU A 32 8.06 -0.49 1.67
N ARG A 33 8.15 -1.12 2.85
CA ARG A 33 8.70 -0.46 4.05
C ARG A 33 10.10 0.10 3.82
N LYS A 34 11.01 -0.72 3.26
CA LYS A 34 12.37 -0.27 2.92
C LYS A 34 12.37 0.86 1.88
N TYR A 35 11.47 0.78 0.90
CA TYR A 35 11.32 1.79 -0.13
C TYR A 35 10.86 3.14 0.44
N ILE A 36 9.89 3.14 1.36
CA ILE A 36 9.40 4.34 2.06
C ILE A 36 10.54 5.03 2.82
N VAL A 37 11.29 4.28 3.64
CA VAL A 37 12.43 4.81 4.40
C VAL A 37 13.44 5.47 3.45
N ALA A 38 13.86 4.76 2.41
CA ALA A 38 14.85 5.26 1.46
C ALA A 38 14.39 6.50 0.68
N ARG A 39 13.11 6.58 0.32
CA ARG A 39 12.54 7.72 -0.43
C ARG A 39 12.39 8.97 0.43
N THR A 40 12.09 8.81 1.71
CA THR A 40 11.75 9.92 2.61
C THR A 40 12.93 10.41 3.44
N GLN A 41 14.05 9.69 3.45
CA GLN A 41 15.28 10.09 4.14
C GLN A 41 15.99 11.30 3.52
N ARG A 42 15.77 11.59 2.22
CA ARG A 42 16.42 12.72 1.54
C ARG A 42 15.59 13.99 1.74
N ALA A 43 16.24 15.13 2.00
CA ALA A 43 15.56 16.42 2.21
C ALA A 43 14.71 16.90 1.01
N ALA A 44 15.13 16.58 -0.22
CA ALA A 44 14.37 16.81 -1.46
C ALA A 44 13.59 15.56 -1.92
N GLY A 45 13.63 14.48 -1.13
CA GLY A 45 12.95 13.22 -1.40
C GLY A 45 11.56 13.21 -0.79
N GLY A 46 10.71 12.31 -1.28
CA GLY A 46 9.35 12.16 -0.82
C GLY A 46 8.52 11.44 -1.87
N PHE A 47 7.24 11.33 -1.58
CA PHE A 47 6.27 10.84 -2.54
C PHE A 47 5.39 11.99 -3.01
N THR A 48 5.03 11.96 -4.28
CA THR A 48 3.91 12.75 -4.79
C THR A 48 2.59 12.12 -4.35
N HIS A 49 1.52 12.91 -4.44
CA HIS A 49 0.18 12.46 -4.11
C HIS A 49 -0.27 11.24 -4.96
N ASP A 50 -0.02 11.30 -6.27
CA ASP A 50 -0.44 10.25 -7.22
C ASP A 50 0.36 8.94 -7.06
N GLU A 51 1.65 9.05 -6.72
CA GLU A 51 2.48 7.90 -6.35
C GLU A 51 1.91 7.15 -5.14
N LEU A 52 1.51 7.88 -4.09
CA LEU A 52 0.91 7.25 -2.90
C LEU A 52 -0.48 6.68 -3.16
N LEU A 53 -1.28 7.26 -4.06
CA LEU A 53 -2.55 6.65 -4.49
C LEU A 53 -2.33 5.29 -5.19
N LYS A 54 -1.27 5.14 -5.99
CA LYS A 54 -0.90 3.85 -6.59
C LYS A 54 -0.49 2.84 -5.55
N VAL A 55 0.34 3.25 -4.58
CA VAL A 55 0.76 2.40 -3.45
C VAL A 55 -0.45 1.94 -2.64
N TRP A 56 -1.35 2.86 -2.27
CA TRP A 56 -2.55 2.55 -1.50
C TRP A 56 -3.51 1.63 -2.25
N LYS A 57 -3.66 1.78 -3.57
CA LYS A 57 -4.42 0.82 -4.37
C LYS A 57 -3.82 -0.60 -4.27
N GLY A 58 -2.50 -0.72 -4.29
CA GLY A 58 -1.82 -2.00 -4.04
C GLY A 58 -2.07 -2.56 -2.65
N LEU A 59 -1.97 -1.73 -1.61
CA LEU A 59 -2.23 -2.12 -0.21
C LEU A 59 -3.70 -2.53 0.01
N PHE A 60 -4.64 -1.82 -0.59
CA PHE A 60 -6.07 -2.16 -0.56
C PHE A 60 -6.30 -3.57 -1.10
N TYR A 61 -5.76 -3.89 -2.28
CA TYR A 61 -5.89 -5.24 -2.83
C TYR A 61 -5.06 -6.28 -2.07
N CYS A 62 -3.97 -5.89 -1.41
CA CYS A 62 -3.24 -6.78 -0.51
C CYS A 62 -4.13 -7.25 0.66
N MET A 63 -4.90 -6.34 1.27
CA MET A 63 -5.90 -6.66 2.30
C MET A 63 -7.09 -7.42 1.70
N TRP A 64 -7.55 -7.01 0.52
CA TRP A 64 -8.65 -7.68 -0.20
C TRP A 64 -8.40 -9.19 -0.38
N MET A 65 -7.18 -9.56 -0.78
CA MET A 65 -6.76 -10.94 -1.02
C MET A 65 -6.47 -11.76 0.24
N GLN A 66 -6.51 -11.16 1.44
CA GLN A 66 -6.26 -11.89 2.68
C GLN A 66 -7.56 -12.47 3.24
N GLU A 67 -7.69 -13.80 3.22
CA GLU A 67 -8.91 -14.50 3.64
C GLU A 67 -8.85 -14.99 5.09
N LYS A 68 -7.65 -15.24 5.63
CA LYS A 68 -7.50 -15.82 6.98
C LYS A 68 -7.62 -14.73 8.05
N PRO A 69 -8.58 -14.80 8.99
CA PRO A 69 -8.85 -13.73 9.96
C PRO A 69 -7.63 -13.24 10.75
N LEU A 70 -6.84 -14.16 11.32
CA LEU A 70 -5.63 -13.79 12.07
C LEU A 70 -4.60 -13.05 11.21
N LEU A 71 -4.49 -13.43 9.93
CA LEU A 71 -3.59 -12.77 9.00
C LEU A 71 -4.16 -11.44 8.50
N GLN A 72 -5.48 -11.23 8.51
CA GLN A 72 -6.09 -9.93 8.23
C GLN A 72 -5.71 -8.92 9.32
N GLU A 73 -5.83 -9.32 10.60
CA GLU A 73 -5.44 -8.47 11.73
C GLU A 73 -3.94 -8.13 11.69
N GLU A 74 -3.09 -9.15 11.50
CA GLU A 74 -1.64 -8.95 11.40
C GLU A 74 -1.27 -8.06 10.21
N LEU A 75 -1.92 -8.23 9.06
CA LEU A 75 -1.69 -7.41 7.88
C LEU A 75 -2.15 -5.97 8.14
N GLY A 76 -3.31 -5.75 8.75
CA GLY A 76 -3.80 -4.42 9.11
C GLY A 76 -2.82 -3.68 10.02
N ARG A 77 -2.32 -4.36 11.07
CA ARG A 77 -1.27 -3.84 11.95
C ARG A 77 0.03 -3.55 11.18
N THR A 78 0.41 -4.41 10.25
CA THR A 78 1.62 -4.20 9.44
C THR A 78 1.48 -2.98 8.52
N ILE A 79 0.32 -2.81 7.90
CA ILE A 79 0.03 -1.67 7.02
C ILE A 79 0.00 -0.37 7.83
N SER A 80 -0.62 -0.33 9.01
CA SER A 80 -0.67 0.87 9.85
C SER A 80 0.73 1.29 10.32
N GLN A 81 1.60 0.33 10.63
CA GLN A 81 3.00 0.60 11.00
C GLN A 81 3.86 1.19 9.87
N LEU A 82 3.41 1.15 8.60
CA LEU A 82 4.12 1.81 7.51
C LEU A 82 4.18 3.33 7.69
N LEU A 83 3.22 3.93 8.42
CA LEU A 83 3.23 5.35 8.75
C LEU A 83 4.54 5.75 9.45
N HIS A 84 5.04 4.91 10.35
CA HIS A 84 6.27 5.17 11.10
C HIS A 84 7.54 4.96 10.28
N ALA A 85 7.44 4.48 9.03
CA ALA A 85 8.60 4.38 8.14
C ALA A 85 8.92 5.71 7.45
N PHE A 86 7.97 6.64 7.38
CA PHE A 86 8.17 7.97 6.81
C PHE A 86 8.97 8.86 7.76
N GLN A 87 9.97 9.57 7.23
CA GLN A 87 10.91 10.38 8.02
C GLN A 87 10.43 11.82 8.29
N THR A 88 9.33 12.26 7.68
CA THR A 88 8.78 13.62 7.86
C THR A 88 7.27 13.58 8.12
N THR A 89 6.79 14.54 8.91
CA THR A 89 5.37 14.69 9.24
C THR A 89 4.52 14.98 8.01
N GLU A 90 5.04 15.74 7.06
CA GLU A 90 4.35 16.08 5.81
C GLU A 90 4.10 14.83 4.97
N ALA A 91 5.08 13.91 4.89
CA ALA A 91 4.93 12.66 4.16
C ALA A 91 3.99 11.68 4.87
N GLN A 92 4.00 11.65 6.21
CA GLN A 92 3.02 10.92 7.02
C GLN A 92 1.59 11.42 6.78
N HIS A 93 1.38 12.75 6.81
CA HIS A 93 0.09 13.36 6.52
C HIS A 93 -0.37 13.06 5.08
N LEU A 94 0.54 13.12 4.11
CA LEU A 94 0.20 12.79 2.73
C LEU A 94 -0.22 11.32 2.60
N PHE A 95 0.48 10.40 3.27
CA PHE A 95 0.12 8.98 3.33
C PHE A 95 -1.28 8.77 3.89
N LEU A 96 -1.62 9.41 5.01
CA LEU A 96 -2.97 9.36 5.60
C LEU A 96 -4.04 10.00 4.71
N ARG A 97 -3.74 11.12 4.04
CA ARG A 97 -4.68 11.76 3.10
C ARG A 97 -5.04 10.81 1.95
N THR A 98 -4.03 10.15 1.39
CA THR A 98 -4.22 9.19 0.28
C THR A 98 -4.90 7.90 0.72
N PHE A 99 -4.76 7.50 1.99
CA PHE A 99 -5.54 6.41 2.58
C PHE A 99 -7.04 6.71 2.50
N TRP A 100 -7.46 7.84 3.07
CA TRP A 100 -8.89 8.21 3.10
C TRP A 100 -9.48 8.36 1.70
N GLN A 101 -8.74 8.94 0.77
CA GLN A 101 -9.19 9.02 -0.63
C GLN A 101 -9.35 7.65 -1.27
N THR A 102 -8.42 6.73 -1.03
CA THR A 102 -8.52 5.36 -1.55
C THR A 102 -9.70 4.64 -0.93
N MET A 103 -9.86 4.69 0.39
CA MET A 103 -10.98 4.08 1.08
C MET A 103 -12.31 4.65 0.60
N ASN A 104 -12.48 5.97 0.53
CA ASN A 104 -13.70 6.61 0.04
C ASN A 104 -14.04 6.20 -1.40
N ARG A 105 -13.03 6.09 -2.28
CA ARG A 105 -13.25 5.68 -3.68
C ARG A 105 -13.69 4.23 -3.79
N GLU A 106 -13.07 3.33 -3.01
CA GLU A 106 -13.30 1.89 -3.13
C GLU A 106 -14.44 1.39 -2.24
N TRP A 107 -14.92 2.20 -1.27
CA TRP A 107 -15.85 1.78 -0.21
C TRP A 107 -17.11 1.08 -0.74
N THR A 108 -17.75 1.68 -1.75
CA THR A 108 -18.99 1.14 -2.33
C THR A 108 -18.76 -0.17 -3.11
N GLY A 109 -17.51 -0.48 -3.44
CA GLY A 109 -17.13 -1.72 -4.11
C GLY A 109 -16.82 -2.88 -3.17
N ILE A 110 -16.76 -2.65 -1.85
CA ILE A 110 -16.50 -3.70 -0.86
C ILE A 110 -17.78 -4.50 -0.62
N ASP A 111 -17.76 -5.79 -0.93
CA ASP A 111 -18.88 -6.68 -0.64
C ASP A 111 -18.95 -7.06 0.84
N ARG A 112 -20.13 -7.52 1.26
CA ARG A 112 -20.44 -7.85 2.66
C ARG A 112 -19.48 -8.87 3.27
N LEU A 113 -18.94 -9.81 2.50
CA LEU A 113 -18.05 -10.86 3.03
C LEU A 113 -16.64 -10.32 3.33
N ARG A 114 -16.28 -9.16 2.77
CA ARG A 114 -14.97 -8.52 2.94
C ARG A 114 -15.03 -7.30 3.85
N LEU A 115 -16.22 -6.80 4.16
CA LEU A 115 -16.41 -5.53 4.85
C LEU A 115 -15.71 -5.49 6.23
N ASP A 116 -15.82 -6.57 7.02
CA ASP A 116 -15.32 -6.60 8.39
C ASP A 116 -13.81 -6.30 8.49
N LYS A 117 -13.00 -6.79 7.56
CA LYS A 117 -11.55 -6.52 7.57
C LYS A 117 -11.15 -5.10 7.16
N PHE A 118 -12.06 -4.34 6.56
CA PHE A 118 -11.84 -2.94 6.23
C PHE A 118 -12.39 -1.99 7.31
N TYR A 119 -13.06 -2.52 8.34
CA TYR A 119 -13.41 -1.77 9.56
C TYR A 119 -12.32 -1.78 10.64
N MET A 120 -11.43 -2.78 10.61
CA MET A 120 -10.28 -2.90 11.51
C MET A 120 -9.22 -1.83 11.24
#